data_AF-A0A537XM01-F1
#
_entry.id   AF-A0A537XM01-F1
#
_cell.length_a   1.000
_cell.length_b   1.000
_cell.length_c   1.000
_cell.angle_alpha   90.00
_cell.angle_beta   90.00
_cell.angle_gamma   90.00
#
_symmetry.space_group_name_H-M   'P 1'
#
loop_
_entity.id
_entity.type
_entity.pdbx_description
1 polymer ?
#
loop_
_entity_poly.entity_id
_entity_poly.type
_entity_poly.pdbx_seq_one_letter_code
_entity_poly.pdbx_strand_id
1 'polypeptide(L)' 'MPDAVVSALRRMILVGELAPGSRATQDELAQRLGVSTMPVRKALLQLAAEGLIEVSPRRS' A
#
# COMPACT_ATOMS: atom_id res chain seq x y z
N MET A 1 -9.73 -3.54 12.55
CA MET A 1 -10.09 -2.75 11.36
C MET A 1 -8.98 -2.82 10.30
N PRO A 2 -8.77 -3.96 9.62
CA PRO A 2 -7.83 -4.07 8.49
C PRO A 2 -8.31 -3.28 7.25
N ASP A 3 -9.62 -3.14 7.11
CA ASP A 3 -10.27 -2.63 5.90
C ASP A 3 -10.02 -1.14 5.66
N ALA A 4 -9.73 -0.36 6.70
CA ALA A 4 -9.50 1.07 6.59
C ALA A 4 -8.22 1.40 5.82
N VAL A 5 -7.13 0.65 6.08
CA VAL A 5 -5.84 0.85 5.41
C VAL A 5 -5.92 0.40 3.95
N VAL A 6 -6.59 -0.73 3.69
CA VAL A 6 -6.87 -1.21 2.32
C VAL A 6 -7.66 -0.17 1.54
N SER A 7 -8.73 0.36 2.12
CA SER A 7 -9.59 1.34 1.47
C SER A 7 -8.86 2.66 1.18
N ALA A 8 -8.01 3.11 2.11
CA ALA A 8 -7.19 4.30 1.92
C ALA A 8 -6.19 4.10 0.76
N LEU A 9 -5.40 3.02 0.80
CA LEU A 9 -4.43 2.72 -0.26
C LEU A 9 -5.10 2.52 -1.63
N ARG A 10 -6.24 1.82 -1.68
CA ARG A 10 -7.01 1.65 -2.91
C ARG A 10 -7.44 3.01 -3.48
N ARG A 11 -7.94 3.91 -2.63
CA ARG A 11 -8.31 5.27 -3.04
C ARG A 11 -7.11 5.99 -3.65
N MET A 12 -5.96 5.99 -2.96
CA MET A 12 -4.74 6.66 -3.42
C MET A 12 -4.29 6.16 -4.80
N ILE A 13 -4.41 4.87 -5.09
CA ILE A 13 -4.12 4.29 -6.40
C ILE A 13 -5.13 4.80 -7.45
N LEU A 14 -6.42 4.70 -7.14
CA LEU A 14 -7.50 5.04 -8.09
C LEU A 14 -7.55 6.53 -8.43
N VAL A 15 -7.19 7.41 -7.49
CA VAL A 15 -7.14 8.87 -7.72
C VAL A 15 -5.78 9.34 -8.27
N GLY A 16 -4.82 8.43 -8.45
CA GLY A 16 -3.50 8.75 -9.01
C GLY A 16 -2.51 9.39 -8.03
N GLU A 17 -2.79 9.39 -6.72
CA GLU A 17 -1.81 9.80 -5.70
C GLU A 17 -0.62 8.84 -5.63
N LEU A 18 -0.85 7.57 -5.95
CA LEU A 18 0.20 6.58 -6.22
C LEU A 18 0.19 6.31 -7.73
N ALA A 19 1.03 7.03 -8.46
CA ALA A 19 1.11 6.93 -9.91
C ALA A 19 1.46 5.48 -10.35
N PRO A 20 0.91 4.99 -11.48
CA PRO A 20 1.29 3.69 -12.03
C PRO A 20 2.81 3.59 -12.22
N GLY A 21 3.41 2.49 -11.76
CA GLY A 21 4.86 2.26 -11.81
C GLY A 21 5.68 3.03 -10.77
N SER A 22 5.07 3.91 -9.98
CA SER A 22 5.73 4.51 -8.82
C SER A 22 6.04 3.45 -7.76
N ARG A 23 7.12 3.67 -7.00
CA ARG A 23 7.50 2.80 -5.88
C ARG A 23 7.16 3.52 -4.59
N ALA A 24 6.52 2.80 -3.67
CA ALA A 24 6.30 3.25 -2.30
C ALA A 24 6.71 2.13 -1.34
N THR A 25 7.46 2.49 -0.30
CA THR A 25 7.85 1.56 0.76
C THR A 25 6.74 1.43 1.80
N GLN A 26 6.77 0.33 2.56
CA GLN A 26 5.80 0.12 3.65
C GLN A 26 5.91 1.23 4.71
N ASP A 27 7.13 1.70 4.97
CA ASP A 27 7.40 2.73 5.97
C ASP A 27 6.85 4.09 5.54
N GLU A 28 7.04 4.50 4.28
CA GLU A 28 6.47 5.73 3.74
C GLU A 28 4.94 5.73 3.80
N LEU A 29 4.31 4.62 3.42
CA LEU A 29 2.85 4.47 3.48
C LEU A 29 2.33 4.45 4.91
N ALA A 30 3.05 3.80 5.83
CA ALA A 30 2.71 3.77 7.25
C ALA A 30 2.77 5.18 7.87
N GLN A 31 3.83 5.94 7.57
CA GLN A 31 3.96 7.33 8.01
C GLN A 31 2.86 8.22 7.45
N ARG A 32 2.57 8.12 6.14
CA ARG A 32 1.50 8.88 5.48
C ARG A 32 0.12 8.61 6.08
N LEU A 33 -0.15 7.34 6.43
CA LEU A 33 -1.45 6.92 6.95
C LEU A 33 -1.55 7.01 8.49
N GLY A 34 -0.46 7.37 9.18
CA GLY A 34 -0.44 7.47 10.65
C GLY A 34 -0.66 6.15 11.37
N VAL A 35 -0.21 5.03 10.76
CA VAL A 35 -0.38 3.68 11.30
C VAL A 35 0.96 2.96 11.41
N SER A 36 0.99 1.81 12.09
CA SER A 36 2.18 0.95 12.09
C SER A 36 2.36 0.23 10.74
N THR A 37 3.55 -0.32 10.51
CA THR A 37 3.88 -1.02 9.25
C THR A 37 3.12 -2.34 9.07
N MET A 38 2.74 -3.01 10.16
CA MET A 38 2.02 -4.30 10.12
C MET A 38 0.67 -4.26 9.38
N PRO A 39 -0.26 -3.33 9.66
CA PRO A 39 -1.51 -3.22 8.90
C PRO A 39 -1.26 -2.81 7.44
N VAL A 40 -0.24 -1.98 7.16
CA VAL A 40 0.15 -1.64 5.79
C VAL A 40 0.60 -2.87 5.02
N ARG A 41 1.46 -3.71 5.61
CA ARG A 41 1.90 -4.97 5.00
C ARG A 41 0.72 -5.86 4.62
N LYS A 42 -0.25 -6.03 5.53
CA LYS A 42 -1.47 -6.82 5.26
C LYS A 42 -2.29 -6.21 4.11
N ALA A 43 -2.47 -4.90 4.11
CA ALA A 43 -3.22 -4.20 3.08
C ALA A 43 -2.56 -4.32 1.69
N LEU A 44 -1.23 -4.19 1.62
CA LEU A 44 -0.48 -4.36 0.38
C LEU A 44 -0.60 -5.78 -0.17
N LEU A 45 -0.55 -6.81 0.68
CA LEU A 45 -0.76 -8.19 0.23
C LEU A 45 -2.16 -8.39 -0.37
N GLN A 46 -3.18 -7.79 0.23
CA GLN A 46 -4.54 -7.85 -0.29
C GLN A 46 -4.67 -7.10 -1.64
N LEU A 47 -4.14 -5.89 -1.75
CA LEU A 47 -4.17 -5.13 -3.00
C LEU A 47 -3.35 -5.79 -4.11
N ALA A 48 -2.29 -6.52 -3.77
CA ALA A 48 -1.55 -7.35 -4.71
C ALA A 48 -2.36 -8.55 -5.19
N ALA A 49 -3.10 -9.21 -4.30
CA ALA A 49 -4.03 -10.29 -4.67
C ALA A 49 -5.17 -9.79 -5.58
N GLU A 50 -5.55 -8.51 -5.45
CA GLU A 50 -6.53 -7.83 -6.32
C GLU A 50 -5.91 -7.37 -7.66
N GLY A 51 -4.59 -7.50 -7.85
CA GLY A 51 -3.90 -7.07 -9.08
C GLY A 51 -3.71 -5.56 -9.22
N LEU A 52 -3.91 -4.79 -8.13
CA LEU A 52 -3.76 -3.34 -8.14
C LEU A 52 -2.31 -2.87 -7.99
N ILE A 53 -1.45 -3.70 -7.40
CA ILE A 53 -0.03 -3.43 -7.18
C ILE A 53 0.82 -4.68 -7.33
N GLU A 54 2.12 -4.48 -7.47
CA GLU A 54 3.13 -5.55 -7.37
C GLU A 54 3.95 -5.37 -6.08
N VAL A 55 4.11 -6.46 -5.32
CA VAL A 55 4.98 -6.47 -4.14
C VAL A 55 6.33 -7.02 -4.55
N SER A 56 7.33 -6.13 -4.65
CA SER A 56 8.72 -6.53 -4.89
C SER A 56 9.48 -6.65 -3.56
N PRO A 57 10.26 -7.71 -3.34
CA PRO A 57 11.21 -7.74 -2.23
C PRO A 57 12.23 -6.63 -2.41
N ARG A 58 12.57 -5.93 -1.33
CA ARG A 58 13.66 -4.95 -1.35
C ARG A 58 14.94 -5.72 -1.66
N ARG A 59 15.51 -5.51 -2.85
CA ARG A 59 16.85 -6.02 -3.17
C ARG A 59 17.85 -5.19 -2.36
N SER A 60 18.56 -5.86 -1.46
CA SER A 60 19.72 -5.36 -0.72
C SER A 60 20.87 -5.02 -1.66
#